data_AF-A0A2N0U1E5-F1
#
_entry.id   AF-A0A2N0U1E5-F1
#
_cell.length_a   1.000
_cell.length_b   1.000
_cell.length_c   1.000
_cell.angle_alpha   90.00
_cell.angle_beta   90.00
_cell.angle_gamma   90.00
#
_symmetry.space_group_name_H-M   'P 1'
#
loop_
_entity.id
_entity.type
_entity.pdbx_description
1 polymer ?
#
loop_
_entity_poly.entity_id
_entity_poly.type
_entity_poly.pdbx_seq_one_letter_code
_entity_poly.pdbx_strand_id
1 'polypeptide(L)'
;MLRKPSEVDYLENYYIVNYTAAIYYKHAILTTKKPYLKRLFKSLYNHKKALKTDLDTHILEARDQEYLDELLVKCKNEVLRMQRKISSAANLKSGRICTEMENHFGKQLKHTLSLLTDGKLRNTLLAHKHSSESLRNQLTTVSKYLI
;
A
#
# COMPACT_ATOMS: atom_id res chain seq x y z
N MET A 1 -21.18 -23.93 -12.46
CA MET A 1 -20.70 -22.84 -13.34
C MET A 1 -19.48 -22.21 -12.67
N LEU A 2 -18.30 -22.32 -13.25
CA LEU A 2 -17.09 -21.63 -12.76
C LEU A 2 -17.29 -20.13 -12.97
N ARG A 3 -17.53 -19.36 -11.89
CA ARG A 3 -17.54 -17.90 -11.93
C ARG A 3 -16.20 -17.45 -12.51
N LYS A 4 -16.20 -16.71 -13.62
CA LYS A 4 -14.99 -16.03 -14.10
C LYS A 4 -14.46 -15.18 -12.94
N PRO A 5 -13.14 -15.21 -12.65
CA PRO A 5 -12.57 -14.33 -11.64
C PRO A 5 -12.93 -12.89 -11.99
N SER A 6 -13.45 -12.13 -11.02
CA SER A 6 -13.62 -10.70 -11.19
C SER A 6 -12.24 -10.07 -11.23
N GLU A 7 -12.03 -9.00 -12.00
CA GLU A 7 -10.75 -8.30 -11.97
C GLU A 7 -10.37 -7.78 -10.57
N VAL A 8 -11.37 -7.62 -9.70
CA VAL A 8 -11.20 -7.32 -8.27
C VAL A 8 -10.42 -8.41 -7.53
N ASP A 9 -10.49 -9.66 -7.98
CA ASP A 9 -9.74 -10.76 -7.36
C ASP A 9 -8.21 -10.55 -7.56
N TYR A 10 -7.80 -9.84 -8.62
CA TYR A 10 -6.41 -9.43 -8.84
C TYR A 10 -6.01 -8.19 -8.02
N LEU A 11 -6.98 -7.48 -7.42
CA LEU A 11 -6.73 -6.36 -6.53
C LEU A 11 -6.44 -6.80 -5.09
N GLU A 12 -6.82 -8.01 -4.68
CA GLU A 12 -6.72 -8.47 -3.28
C GLU A 12 -5.31 -8.25 -2.70
N ASN A 13 -4.28 -8.79 -3.35
CA ASN A 13 -2.90 -8.64 -2.89
C ASN A 13 -2.44 -7.18 -2.88
N TYR A 14 -2.82 -6.42 -3.91
CA TYR A 14 -2.45 -5.00 -4.01
C TYR A 14 -3.12 -4.17 -2.90
N TYR A 15 -4.38 -4.46 -2.60
CA TYR A 15 -5.15 -3.84 -1.53
C TYR A 15 -4.54 -4.14 -0.16
N ILE A 16 -4.20 -5.40 0.12
CA ILE A 16 -3.55 -5.81 1.37
C ILE A 16 -2.21 -5.10 1.54
N VAL A 17 -1.41 -4.99 0.49
CA VAL A 17 -0.11 -4.30 0.52
C VAL A 17 -0.28 -2.80 0.73
N ASN A 18 -1.26 -2.16 0.07
CA ASN A 18 -1.61 -0.76 0.29
C ASN A 18 -2.00 -0.50 1.74
N TYR A 19 -2.89 -1.33 2.29
CA TYR A 19 -3.37 -1.21 3.66
C TYR A 19 -2.24 -1.39 4.67
N THR A 20 -1.43 -2.43 4.48
CA THR A 20 -0.30 -2.73 5.35
C THR A 20 0.70 -1.58 5.37
N ALA A 21 1.07 -1.06 4.19
CA ALA A 21 1.96 0.10 4.08
C ALA A 21 1.39 1.33 4.82
N ALA A 22 0.09 1.61 4.69
CA ALA A 22 -0.56 2.72 5.37
C ALA A 22 -0.44 2.63 6.90
N ILE A 23 -0.68 1.45 7.48
CA ILE A 23 -0.53 1.23 8.93
C ILE A 23 0.91 1.48 9.38
N TYR A 24 1.90 1.05 8.60
CA TYR A 24 3.30 1.30 8.91
C TYR A 24 3.69 2.75 8.82
N TYR A 25 3.22 3.49 7.83
CA TYR A 25 3.48 4.93 7.75
C TYR A 25 2.86 5.66 8.93
N LYS A 26 1.65 5.27 9.36
CA LYS A 26 1.05 5.79 10.59
C LYS A 26 1.95 5.55 11.80
N HIS A 27 2.49 4.35 11.95
CA HIS A 27 3.44 4.05 13.04
C HIS A 27 4.73 4.88 12.92
N ALA A 28 5.33 4.97 11.73
CA ALA A 28 6.56 5.70 11.48
C ALA A 28 6.42 7.22 11.72
N ILE A 29 5.24 7.79 11.45
CA ILE A 29 4.91 9.19 11.79
C ILE A 29 4.98 9.44 13.30
N LEU A 30 4.53 8.47 14.10
CA LEU A 30 4.49 8.59 15.57
C LEU A 30 5.86 8.38 16.20
N THR A 31 6.68 7.51 15.63
CA THR A 31 7.98 7.14 16.22
C THR A 31 9.15 7.98 15.72
N THR A 32 9.06 8.57 14.52
CA THR A 32 10.18 9.35 13.98
C THR A 32 10.31 10.72 14.64
N LYS A 33 11.54 11.05 15.07
CA LYS A 33 11.90 12.38 15.60
C LYS A 33 12.32 13.37 14.51
N LYS A 34 12.62 12.89 13.30
CA LYS A 34 13.11 13.73 12.19
C LYS A 34 11.93 14.42 11.49
N PRO A 35 11.79 15.76 11.54
CA PRO A 35 10.61 16.45 11.01
C PRO A 35 10.39 16.23 9.51
N TYR A 36 11.47 16.18 8.73
CA TYR A 36 11.41 15.92 7.29
C TYR A 36 10.86 14.53 6.98
N LEU A 37 11.38 13.47 7.64
CA LEU A 37 10.86 12.10 7.49
C LEU A 37 9.40 12.01 7.90
N LYS A 38 9.02 12.71 8.98
CA LYS A 38 7.63 12.75 9.43
C LYS A 38 6.70 13.33 8.36
N ARG A 39 7.11 14.41 7.67
CA ARG A 39 6.34 14.98 6.55
C ARG A 39 6.23 13.98 5.40
N LEU A 40 7.33 13.34 5.02
CA LEU A 40 7.33 12.34 3.95
C LEU A 40 6.42 11.15 4.26
N PHE A 41 6.48 10.60 5.48
CA PHE A 41 5.59 9.52 5.90
C PHE A 41 4.12 9.95 5.94
N LYS A 42 3.81 11.20 6.29
CA LYS A 42 2.46 11.75 6.18
C LYS A 42 1.98 11.77 4.72
N SER A 43 2.81 12.22 3.79
CA SER A 43 2.47 12.22 2.36
C SER A 43 2.22 10.80 1.84
N LEU A 44 3.08 9.84 2.21
CA LEU A 44 2.89 8.42 1.89
C LEU A 44 1.60 7.86 2.47
N TYR A 45 1.32 8.12 3.76
CA TYR A 45 0.08 7.70 4.41
C TYR A 45 -1.17 8.26 3.72
N ASN A 46 -1.16 9.56 3.42
CA ASN A 46 -2.28 10.22 2.75
C ASN A 46 -2.51 9.66 1.34
N HIS A 47 -1.43 9.36 0.60
CA HIS A 47 -1.51 8.69 -0.69
C HIS A 47 -2.18 7.31 -0.58
N LYS A 48 -1.74 6.46 0.36
CA LYS A 48 -2.35 5.13 0.57
C LYS A 48 -3.82 5.21 1.01
N LYS A 49 -4.17 6.23 1.82
CA LYS A 49 -5.55 6.48 2.24
C LYS A 49 -6.44 6.85 1.06
N ALA A 50 -6.00 7.79 0.20
CA ALA A 50 -6.74 8.17 -0.99
C ALA A 50 -6.94 6.98 -1.94
N LEU A 51 -5.86 6.23 -2.20
CA LEU A 51 -5.92 5.01 -3.01
C LEU A 51 -6.87 3.97 -2.41
N LYS A 52 -6.87 3.78 -1.08
CA LYS A 52 -7.81 2.85 -0.44
C LYS A 52 -9.26 3.24 -0.73
N THR A 53 -9.60 4.52 -0.58
CA THR A 53 -10.96 5.01 -0.85
C THR A 53 -11.37 4.71 -2.28
N ASP A 54 -10.51 4.98 -3.26
CA ASP A 54 -10.82 4.69 -4.66
C ASP A 54 -10.97 3.18 -4.91
N LEU A 55 -10.10 2.35 -4.30
CA LEU A 55 -10.20 0.89 -4.39
C LEU A 55 -11.48 0.36 -3.74
N ASP A 56 -11.88 0.89 -2.59
CA ASP A 56 -13.13 0.50 -1.91
C ASP A 56 -14.32 0.76 -2.85
N THR A 57 -14.35 1.91 -3.54
CA THR A 57 -15.39 2.23 -4.52
C THR A 57 -15.42 1.21 -5.66
N HIS A 58 -14.27 0.92 -6.28
CA HIS A 58 -14.21 -0.09 -7.37
C HIS A 58 -14.62 -1.49 -6.89
N ILE A 59 -14.26 -1.87 -5.67
CA ILE A 59 -14.66 -3.15 -5.08
C ILE A 59 -16.18 -3.19 -4.91
N LEU A 60 -16.79 -2.15 -4.33
CA LEU A 60 -18.24 -2.09 -4.10
C LEU A 60 -19.06 -1.95 -5.38
N GLU A 61 -18.48 -1.42 -6.47
CA GLU A 61 -19.13 -1.39 -7.78
C GLU A 61 -19.19 -2.78 -8.42
N ALA A 62 -18.22 -3.67 -8.13
CA ALA A 62 -18.08 -4.98 -8.77
C ALA A 62 -18.42 -6.17 -7.84
N ARG A 63 -18.47 -5.95 -6.53
CA ARG A 63 -18.73 -6.90 -5.44
C ARG A 63 -19.61 -6.22 -4.38
N ASP A 64 -19.78 -6.87 -3.24
CA ASP A 64 -20.58 -6.38 -2.11
C ASP A 64 -19.73 -5.95 -0.92
N GLN A 65 -20.40 -5.41 0.10
CA GLN A 65 -19.79 -5.01 1.35
C GLN A 65 -19.19 -6.20 2.13
N GLU A 66 -19.79 -7.38 2.02
CA GLU A 66 -19.32 -8.60 2.70
C GLU A 66 -17.91 -8.98 2.21
N TYR A 67 -17.69 -8.97 0.90
CA TYR A 67 -16.36 -9.19 0.32
C TYR A 67 -15.34 -8.15 0.78
N LEU A 68 -15.72 -6.87 0.85
CA LEU A 68 -14.84 -5.82 1.34
C LEU A 68 -14.47 -6.03 2.82
N ASP A 69 -15.42 -6.46 3.64
CA ASP A 69 -15.19 -6.75 5.06
C ASP A 69 -14.25 -7.96 5.26
N GLU A 70 -14.43 -9.02 4.48
CA GLU A 70 -13.48 -10.15 4.44
C GLU A 70 -12.07 -9.71 4.07
N LEU A 71 -11.94 -8.85 3.06
CA LEU A 71 -10.66 -8.31 2.62
C LEU A 71 -9.99 -7.47 3.73
N LEU A 72 -10.76 -6.70 4.49
CA LEU A 72 -10.27 -5.96 5.64
C LEU A 72 -9.80 -6.88 6.78
N VAL A 73 -10.44 -8.04 6.97
CA VAL A 73 -9.95 -9.06 7.92
C VAL A 73 -8.60 -9.62 7.47
N LYS A 74 -8.45 -9.95 6.17
CA LYS A 74 -7.17 -10.38 5.60
C LYS A 74 -6.07 -9.33 5.80
N CYS A 75 -6.40 -8.06 5.58
CA CYS A 75 -5.48 -6.95 5.82
C CYS A 75 -5.01 -6.87 7.28
N LYS A 76 -5.92 -7.01 8.26
CA LYS A 76 -5.57 -7.01 9.69
C LYS A 76 -4.64 -8.16 10.04
N ASN A 77 -4.89 -9.35 9.50
CA ASN A 77 -4.03 -10.51 9.71
C ASN A 77 -2.62 -10.31 9.16
N GLU A 78 -2.50 -9.70 7.97
CA GLU A 78 -1.20 -9.42 7.37
C GLU A 78 -0.42 -8.34 8.13
N VAL A 79 -1.10 -7.30 8.63
CA VAL A 79 -0.51 -6.32 9.54
C VAL A 79 0.08 -6.97 10.78
N LEU A 80 -0.65 -7.89 11.42
CA LEU A 80 -0.16 -8.62 12.60
C LEU A 80 1.07 -9.47 12.26
N ARG A 81 1.09 -10.16 11.10
CA ARG A 81 2.24 -10.94 10.64
C ARG A 81 3.46 -10.05 10.43
N MET A 82 3.30 -8.92 9.75
CA MET A 82 4.38 -7.99 9.51
C MET A 82 4.90 -7.37 10.82
N GLN A 83 4.01 -7.07 11.77
CA GLN A 83 4.40 -6.52 13.08
C GLN A 83 5.29 -7.50 13.85
N ARG A 84 4.91 -8.78 13.87
CA ARG A 84 5.73 -9.85 14.46
C ARG A 84 7.11 -9.97 13.79
N LYS A 85 7.16 -9.85 12.47
CA LYS A 85 8.42 -9.91 11.69
C LYS A 85 9.34 -8.72 11.98
N ILE A 86 8.79 -7.55 12.23
CA ILE A 86 9.60 -6.36 12.57
C ILE A 86 10.05 -6.41 14.02
N SER A 87 9.20 -6.86 14.95
CA SER A 87 9.60 -7.00 16.35
C SER A 87 10.73 -8.00 16.54
N SER A 88 10.83 -9.04 15.70
CA SER A 88 11.95 -9.98 15.73
C SER A 88 13.22 -9.43 15.06
N ALA A 89 13.12 -8.38 14.25
CA ALA A 89 14.23 -7.72 13.58
C ALA A 89 14.64 -6.43 14.32
N ALA A 90 15.23 -6.60 15.51
CA ALA A 90 15.46 -5.57 16.53
C ALA A 90 16.19 -4.28 16.10
N ASN A 91 16.72 -4.18 14.87
CA ASN A 91 17.57 -3.07 14.43
C ASN A 91 17.18 -2.43 13.08
N LEU A 92 16.00 -2.71 12.53
CA LEU A 92 15.58 -2.08 11.27
C LEU A 92 15.11 -0.63 11.50
N LYS A 93 15.88 0.34 11.00
CA LYS A 93 15.48 1.76 10.98
C LYS A 93 14.19 1.95 10.17
N SER A 94 13.22 2.69 10.70
CA SER A 94 11.87 2.83 10.12
C SER A 94 11.86 3.24 8.63
N GLY A 95 12.81 4.09 8.20
CA GLY A 95 12.85 4.48 6.79
C GLY A 95 13.36 3.39 5.83
N ARG A 96 14.18 2.43 6.30
CA ARG A 96 14.52 1.25 5.49
C ARG A 96 13.28 0.38 5.27
N ILE A 97 12.51 0.13 6.33
CA ILE A 97 11.24 -0.61 6.26
C ILE A 97 10.28 0.07 5.30
N CYS A 98 10.12 1.40 5.41
CA CYS A 98 9.26 2.16 4.49
C CYS A 98 9.73 2.07 3.04
N THR A 99 11.05 2.06 2.80
CA THR A 99 11.62 1.93 1.46
C THR A 99 11.32 0.54 0.87
N GLU A 100 11.49 -0.52 1.66
CA GLU A 100 11.15 -1.88 1.27
C GLU A 100 9.65 -2.03 0.97
N MET A 101 8.78 -1.40 1.77
CA MET A 101 7.34 -1.36 1.53
C MET A 101 6.96 -0.65 0.24
N GLU A 102 7.50 0.56 -0.02
CA GLU A 102 7.21 1.25 -1.29
C GLU A 102 7.75 0.50 -2.51
N ASN A 103 8.89 -0.18 -2.38
CA ASN A 103 9.41 -1.03 -3.45
C ASN A 103 8.49 -2.23 -3.72
N HIS A 104 8.03 -2.89 -2.65
CA HIS A 104 7.09 -4.01 -2.78
C HIS A 104 5.74 -3.54 -3.37
N PHE A 105 5.20 -2.43 -2.86
CA PHE A 105 4.00 -1.79 -3.38
C PHE A 105 4.14 -1.46 -4.88
N GLY A 106 5.25 -0.86 -5.30
CA GLY A 106 5.49 -0.54 -6.70
C GLY A 106 5.59 -1.77 -7.60
N LYS A 107 6.12 -2.90 -7.10
CA LYS A 107 6.12 -4.18 -7.82
C LYS A 107 4.70 -4.73 -7.97
N GLN A 108 3.90 -4.70 -6.88
CA GLN A 108 2.51 -5.14 -6.92
C GLN A 108 1.66 -4.29 -7.86
N LEU A 109 1.81 -2.96 -7.84
CA LEU A 109 1.11 -2.07 -8.76
C LEU A 109 1.38 -2.42 -10.23
N LYS A 110 2.65 -2.67 -10.58
CA LYS A 110 3.02 -3.08 -11.95
C LYS A 110 2.41 -4.43 -12.32
N HIS A 111 2.44 -5.38 -11.39
CA HIS A 111 1.84 -6.70 -11.60
C HIS A 111 0.33 -6.60 -11.79
N THR A 112 -0.39 -5.91 -10.90
CA THR A 112 -1.83 -5.69 -11.00
C THR A 112 -2.19 -4.98 -12.31
N LEU A 113 -1.49 -3.90 -12.69
CA LEU A 113 -1.71 -3.23 -13.98
C LEU A 113 -1.51 -4.13 -15.20
N SER A 114 -0.69 -5.19 -15.10
CA SER A 114 -0.53 -6.16 -16.20
C SER A 114 -1.70 -7.13 -16.35
N LEU A 115 -2.50 -7.31 -15.28
CA LEU A 115 -3.63 -8.24 -15.23
C LEU A 115 -4.98 -7.56 -15.51
N LEU A 116 -5.08 -6.25 -15.25
CA LEU A 116 -6.33 -5.51 -15.42
C LEU A 116 -6.62 -5.14 -16.88
N THR A 117 -7.86 -5.41 -17.30
CA THR A 117 -8.40 -4.98 -18.60
C THR A 117 -9.51 -3.93 -18.44
N ASP A 118 -10.05 -3.73 -17.24
CA ASP A 118 -10.99 -2.64 -16.93
C ASP A 118 -10.29 -1.26 -17.05
N GLY A 119 -10.78 -0.43 -17.98
CA GLY A 119 -10.20 0.88 -18.25
C GLY A 119 -10.36 1.89 -17.10
N LYS A 120 -11.46 1.86 -16.36
CA LYS A 120 -11.74 2.81 -15.27
C LYS A 120 -10.83 2.53 -14.07
N LEU A 121 -10.73 1.26 -13.68
CA LEU A 121 -9.85 0.81 -12.61
C LEU A 121 -8.37 1.00 -13.00
N ARG A 122 -7.98 0.64 -14.23
CA ARG A 122 -6.62 0.85 -14.73
C ARG A 122 -6.23 2.33 -14.73
N ASN A 123 -7.11 3.23 -15.18
CA ASN A 123 -6.86 4.67 -15.16
C ASN A 123 -6.69 5.20 -13.73
N THR A 124 -7.50 4.73 -12.80
CA THR A 124 -7.37 5.05 -11.36
C THR A 124 -5.99 4.65 -10.84
N LEU A 125 -5.55 3.41 -11.11
CA LEU A 125 -4.23 2.93 -10.68
C LEU A 125 -3.07 3.69 -11.34
N LEU A 126 -3.21 4.08 -12.62
CA LEU A 126 -2.20 4.88 -13.32
C LEU A 126 -2.09 6.30 -12.73
N ALA A 127 -3.19 6.93 -12.35
CA ALA A 127 -3.17 8.22 -11.67
C ALA A 127 -2.40 8.14 -10.34
N HIS A 128 -2.62 7.08 -9.56
CA HIS A 128 -1.89 6.85 -8.31
C HIS A 128 -0.42 6.48 -8.50
N LYS A 129 -0.06 5.85 -9.62
CA LYS A 129 1.30 5.45 -9.95
C LYS A 129 2.26 6.65 -9.95
N HIS A 130 1.88 7.74 -10.61
CA HIS A 130 2.75 8.92 -10.72
C HIS A 130 3.09 9.53 -9.34
N SER A 131 2.06 9.69 -8.50
CA SER A 131 2.24 10.17 -7.12
C SER A 131 3.10 9.23 -6.28
N SER A 132 2.87 7.92 -6.40
CA SER A 132 3.66 6.91 -5.68
C SER A 132 5.13 6.88 -6.12
N GLU A 133 5.42 7.00 -7.42
CA GLU A 133 6.79 7.01 -7.93
C GLU A 133 7.57 8.24 -7.43
N SER A 134 6.94 9.42 -7.43
CA SER A 134 7.53 10.63 -6.86
C SER A 134 7.88 10.46 -5.38
N LEU A 135 6.93 9.96 -4.57
CA LEU A 135 7.14 9.73 -3.14
C LEU A 135 8.20 8.65 -2.87
N ARG A 136 8.24 7.57 -3.66
CA ARG A 136 9.27 6.53 -3.56
C ARG A 136 10.66 7.08 -3.87
N ASN A 137 10.78 7.95 -4.87
CA ASN A 137 12.07 8.56 -5.23
C ASN A 137 12.57 9.48 -4.11
N GLN A 138 11.67 10.27 -3.50
CA GLN A 138 12.00 11.09 -2.33
C GLN A 138 12.45 10.21 -1.17
N LEU A 139 11.73 9.14 -0.86
CA LEU A 139 12.07 8.20 0.19
C LEU A 139 13.42 7.52 -0.04
N THR A 140 13.68 7.06 -1.26
CA THR A 140 14.95 6.43 -1.64
C THR A 140 16.12 7.40 -1.49
N THR A 141 15.94 8.64 -1.96
CA THR A 141 16.96 9.70 -1.84
C THR A 141 17.28 9.94 -0.37
N VAL A 142 16.25 10.11 0.45
CA VAL A 142 16.42 10.38 1.89
C VAL A 142 17.05 9.21 2.62
N SER A 143 16.68 7.98 2.28
CA SER A 143 17.30 6.77 2.84
C SER A 143 18.78 6.65 2.49
N LYS A 144 19.26 7.23 1.38
CA LYS A 144 20.69 7.27 1.03
C LYS A 144 21.50 8.30 1.84
N TYR A 145 20.87 9.40 2.25
CA TYR A 145 21.58 10.54 2.87
C TYR A 145 21.32 10.72 4.37
N LEU A 146 20.28 10.10 4.94
CA LEU A 146 19.80 10.40 6.30
C LEU A 146 19.54 9.17 7.18
N ILE A 147 19.77 7.94 6.69
CA ILE A 147 19.55 6.67 7.39
C ILE A 147 20.84 5.87 7.37
#